data_AF-A0A383BZI1-F1
#
_entry.id   AF-A0A383BZI1-F1
#
_cell.length_a   1.000
_cell.length_b   1.000
_cell.length_c   1.000
_cell.angle_alpha   90.00
_cell.angle_beta   90.00
_cell.angle_gamma   90.00
#
_symmetry.space_group_name_H-M   'P 1'
#
loop_
_entity.id
_entity.type
_entity.pdbx_description
1 polymer ?
#
loop_
_entity_poly.entity_id
_entity_poly.type
_entity_poly.pdbx_seq_one_letter_code
_entity_poly.pdbx_strand_id
1 'polypeptide(L)' 'DFIDMKQRRDRDMVMNKVKECLRRDKARTHVLPISQLGLMEMTRQRHSESVQSTFHDECHYCNGRGNIKSPITMSVEI' A
#
# COMPACT_ATOMS: atom_id res chain seq x y z
N ASP A 1 8.86 -2.93 1.70
CA ASP A 1 10.04 -3.36 2.43
C ASP A 1 10.30 -4.82 2.07
N PHE A 2 11.23 -5.06 1.15
CA PHE A 2 11.54 -6.43 0.71
C PHE A 2 12.72 -6.96 1.50
N ILE A 3 12.84 -8.29 1.58
CA ILE A 3 14.01 -8.94 2.17
C ILE A 3 15.28 -8.53 1.41
N ASP A 4 16.36 -8.31 2.16
CA ASP A 4 17.65 -7.91 1.61
C ASP A 4 18.18 -8.87 0.54
N MET A 5 18.52 -8.29 -0.61
CA MET A 5 19.08 -8.98 -1.75
C MET A 5 20.46 -8.42 -2.09
N LYS A 6 21.49 -9.26 -2.01
CA LYS A 6 22.88 -8.88 -2.30
C LYS A 6 23.10 -8.59 -3.79
N GLN A 7 22.53 -9.42 -4.67
CA GLN A 7 22.75 -9.27 -6.11
C GLN A 7 21.73 -8.32 -6.72
N ARG A 8 22.21 -7.44 -7.61
CA ARG A 8 21.33 -6.52 -8.37
C ARG A 8 20.31 -7.29 -9.23
N ARG A 9 20.72 -8.44 -9.78
CA ARG A 9 19.85 -9.31 -10.60
C ARG A 9 18.59 -9.74 -9.85
N ASP A 10 18.72 -10.08 -8.57
CA ASP A 10 17.59 -10.52 -7.74
C ASP A 10 16.63 -9.35 -7.50
N ARG A 11 17.17 -8.16 -7.21
CA ARG A 11 16.38 -6.93 -7.06
C ARG A 11 15.61 -6.59 -8.34
N ASP A 12 16.26 -6.68 -9.48
CA ASP A 12 15.65 -6.43 -10.79
C ASP A 12 14.56 -7.48 -11.11
N MET A 13 14.76 -8.74 -10.71
CA MET A 13 13.76 -9.79 -10.87
C MET A 13 12.50 -9.52 -10.04
N VAL A 14 12.66 -9.15 -8.76
CA VAL A 14 11.53 -8.77 -7.89
C VAL A 14 10.80 -7.55 -8.46
N MET A 15 11.55 -6.52 -8.87
CA MET A 15 10.99 -5.32 -9.48
C MET A 15 10.15 -5.63 -10.72
N ASN A 16 10.68 -6.46 -11.62
CA ASN A 16 9.96 -6.88 -12.82
C ASN A 16 8.70 -7.69 -12.48
N LYS A 17 8.77 -8.54 -11.45
CA LYS A 17 7.60 -9.31 -11.01
C LYS A 17 6.51 -8.40 -10.46
N VAL A 18 6.87 -7.39 -9.68
CA VAL A 18 5.93 -6.37 -9.18
C VAL A 18 5.25 -5.65 -10.34
N LYS A 19 6.02 -5.17 -11.33
CA LYS A 19 5.47 -4.52 -12.52
C LYS A 19 4.50 -5.43 -13.29
N GLU A 20 4.84 -6.71 -13.44
CA GLU A 20 3.98 -7.69 -14.11
C GLU A 20 2.65 -7.85 -13.37
N CYS A 21 2.68 -8.00 -12.04
CA CYS A 21 1.48 -8.13 -11.21
C CYS A 21 0.60 -6.89 -11.28
N LEU A 22 1.19 -5.69 -11.35
CA LEU A 22 0.46 -4.42 -11.46
C LEU A 22 -0.11 -4.15 -12.85
N ARG A 23 0.29 -4.90 -13.89
CA ARG A 23 -0.15 -4.66 -15.29
C ARG A 23 -1.67 -4.75 -15.46
N ARG A 24 -2.35 -5.53 -14.61
CA ARG A 24 -3.81 -5.71 -14.65
C ARG A 24 -4.58 -4.61 -13.89
N ASP A 25 -3.88 -3.80 -13.10
CA ASP A 25 -4.50 -2.69 -12.39
C ASP A 25 -4.90 -1.60 -13.38
N LYS A 26 -6.15 -1.15 -13.28
CA LYS A 26 -6.68 -0.07 -14.13
C LYS A 26 -6.12 1.29 -13.71
N ALA A 27 -5.71 1.44 -12.45
CA ALA A 27 -5.11 2.66 -11.97
C ALA A 27 -3.71 2.86 -12.53
N ARG A 28 -3.37 4.10 -12.91
CA ARG A 28 -2.00 4.42 -13.31
C ARG A 28 -1.06 4.18 -12.13
N THR A 29 -0.06 3.32 -12.35
CA THR A 29 0.97 3.01 -11.36
C THR A 29 2.34 3.44 -11.86
N HIS A 30 3.22 3.82 -10.95
CA HIS A 30 4.63 4.06 -11.21
C HIS A 30 5.44 3.38 -10.13
N VAL A 31 6.44 2.59 -10.51
CA VAL A 31 7.28 1.83 -9.58
C VAL A 31 8.73 2.19 -9.86
N LEU A 32 9.47 2.54 -8.81
CA LEU A 32 10.90 2.85 -8.87
C LEU A 32 11.76 1.64 -8.47
N PRO A 33 13.01 1.54 -8.96
CA PRO A 33 13.93 0.50 -8.52
C PRO A 33 14.13 0.51 -7.00
N ILE A 34 14.46 -0.65 -6.43
CA ILE A 34 14.80 -0.76 -5.01
C ILE A 34 16.01 0.14 -4.70
N SER A 35 15.83 1.03 -3.72
CA SER A 35 16.83 2.01 -3.29
C SER A 35 18.02 1.34 -2.59
N GLN A 36 19.08 2.12 -2.33
CA GLN A 36 20.22 1.63 -1.55
C GLN A 36 19.85 1.28 -0.10
N LEU A 37 18.72 1.81 0.40
CA LEU A 37 18.17 1.50 1.72
C LEU A 37 17.27 0.25 1.70
N GLY A 38 17.17 -0.47 0.59
CA GLY A 38 16.32 -1.67 0.47
C GLY A 38 14.83 -1.36 0.24
N LEU A 39 14.47 -0.09 0.04
CA LEU A 39 13.07 0.32 -0.10
C LEU A 39 12.65 0.37 -1.56
N MET A 40 11.49 -0.21 -1.87
CA MET A 40 10.83 -0.03 -3.17
C MET A 40 9.75 1.04 -3.03
N GLU A 41 9.87 2.10 -3.81
CA GLU A 41 8.92 3.20 -3.85
C GLU A 41 7.95 3.01 -5.03
N MET A 42 6.68 3.30 -4.80
CA MET A 42 5.67 3.29 -5.85
C MET A 42 4.58 4.32 -5.60
N THR A 43 3.97 4.80 -6.69
CA THR A 43 2.76 5.60 -6.65
C THR A 43 1.65 4.89 -7.41
N ARG A 44 0.42 5.06 -6.94
CA ARG A 44 -0.79 4.54 -7.57
C ARG A 44 -1.84 5.64 -7.59
N GLN A 45 -2.42 5.91 -8.75
CA GLN A 45 -3.48 6.89 -8.90
C GLN A 45 -4.70 6.49 -8.05
N ARG A 46 -5.21 7.44 -7.28
CA ARG A 46 -6.43 7.27 -6.49
C ARG A 46 -7.65 7.54 -7.39
N HIS A 47 -8.46 6.50 -7.63
CA HIS A 47 -9.71 6.62 -8.39
C HIS A 47 -10.94 6.74 -7.49
N SER A 48 -10.89 6.17 -6.29
CA SER A 48 -11.97 6.17 -5.31
C SER A 48 -11.39 6.28 -3.90
N GLU A 49 -12.24 6.42 -2.90
CA GLU A 49 -11.84 6.26 -1.50
C GLU A 49 -11.20 4.90 -1.25
N SER A 50 -10.27 4.87 -0.29
CA SER A 50 -9.62 3.61 0.08
C SER A 50 -10.62 2.78 0.88
N VAL A 51 -10.49 1.45 0.79
CA VAL A 51 -11.32 0.53 1.59
C VAL A 51 -11.22 0.90 3.07
N GLN A 52 -10.02 1.25 3.55
CA GLN A 52 -9.80 1.63 4.93
C GLN A 52 -10.58 2.89 5.36
N SER A 53 -10.66 3.92 4.51
CA SER A 53 -11.42 5.13 4.84
C SER A 53 -12.93 4.90 4.88
N THR A 54 -13.43 3.82 4.29
CA THR A 54 -14.85 3.46 4.37
C THR A 54 -15.20 2.79 5.71
N PHE A 55 -14.28 2.03 6.30
CA PHE A 55 -14.56 1.21 7.49
C PHE A 55 -13.97 1.78 8.79
N HIS A 56 -13.09 2.77 8.71
CA HIS A 56 -12.38 3.29 9.88
C HIS A 56 -12.37 4.81 9.93
N ASP A 57 -12.55 5.32 11.14
CA ASP A 57 -12.42 6.74 11.48
C ASP A 57 -11.13 6.98 12.26
N GLU A 58 -10.65 8.22 12.25
CA GLU A 58 -9.48 8.63 13.02
C GLU A 58 -9.76 8.54 14.52
N CYS A 59 -8.84 7.95 15.29
CA CYS A 59 -9.01 7.85 16.73
C CYS A 59 -8.91 9.22 17.39
N HIS A 60 -10.01 9.68 18.00
CA HIS A 60 -10.12 10.96 18.69
C HIS A 60 -9.22 11.06 19.94
N TYR A 61 -8.75 9.94 20.50
CA TYR A 61 -7.91 9.93 21.70
C TYR A 61 -6.43 10.15 21.41
N CYS A 62 -5.96 9.75 20.22
CA CYS A 62 -4.55 9.88 19.84
C CYS A 62 -4.33 10.83 18.66
N ASN A 63 -5.38 11.56 18.25
CA ASN A 63 -5.41 12.49 17.12
C ASN A 63 -4.95 11.80 15.82
N GLY A 64 -5.60 10.70 15.45
CA GLY A 64 -5.36 10.01 14.18
C GLY A 64 -4.08 9.17 14.11
N ARG A 65 -3.32 9.04 15.21
CA ARG A 65 -2.19 8.07 15.29
C ARG A 65 -2.63 6.62 15.14
N GLY A 66 -3.88 6.34 15.47
CA GLY A 66 -4.54 5.06 15.28
C GLY A 66 -5.91 5.28 14.66
N ASN A 67 -6.51 4.18 14.20
CA ASN A 67 -7.83 4.19 13.58
C ASN A 67 -8.78 3.33 14.41
N ILE A 68 -10.05 3.72 14.47
CA ILE A 68 -11.13 2.98 15.12
C ILE A 68 -12.15 2.56 14.06
N LYS A 69 -12.89 1.46 14.28
CA LYS A 69 -13.99 1.08 13.37
C LYS A 69 -15.03 2.20 13.32
N SER A 70 -15.55 2.48 12.14
CA SER A 70 -16.59 3.49 11.99
C SER A 70 -17.90 3.02 12.66
N PRO A 71 -18.73 3.94 13.17
CA PRO A 71 -20.01 3.59 13.81
C PRO A 71 -20.93 2.74 12.92
N ILE A 72 -20.91 3.01 11.61
CA ILE A 72 -21.65 2.25 10.61
C ILE A 72 -21.16 0.80 10.57
N THR A 73 -19.85 0.58 10.57
CA THR A 73 -19.25 -0.76 10.60
C THR A 73 -19.61 -1.49 11.89
N MET A 74 -19.56 -0.79 13.04
CA MET A 74 -19.92 -1.38 14.33
C MET A 74 -21.40 -1.78 14.41
N SER A 75 -22.32 -1.01 13.81
CA SER A 75 -23.76 -1.31 13.83
C SER A 75 -24.17 -2.55 13.02
N VAL A 76 -23.34 -2.99 12.06
CA VAL A 76 -23.60 -4.18 11.24
C VAL A 76 -23.09 -5.46 11.92
N GLU A 77 -22.22 -5.34 12.92
CA GLU A 77 -21.66 -6.48 13.68
C GLU A 77 -22.45 -6.83 14.95
N ILE A 78 -23.51 -6.07 15.28
CA ILE A 78 -24.43 -6.30 16.42
C ILE A 78 -25.67 -7.03 15.94
#